data_AF-A0AAN7YXS1-F1
#
_entry.id   AF-A0AAN7YXS1-F1
#
_cell.length_a   1.000
_cell.length_b   1.000
_cell.length_c   1.000
_cell.angle_alpha   90.00
_cell.angle_beta   90.00
_cell.angle_gamma   90.00
#
_symmetry.space_group_name_H-M   'P 1'
#
loop_
_entity.id
_entity.type
_entity.pdbx_description
1 polymer ?
#
loop_
_entity_poly.entity_id
_entity_poly.type
_entity_poly.pdbx_seq_one_letter_code
_entity_poly.pdbx_strand_id
1 'polypeptide(L)'
;MNKLIVIFLTLTSLVYLSFGYSDNVCSISTYNGLVDLSPLSLPNGGYYAGSFFDPTPKSFSLFFNICGYTTRCNTLGGNSGSTNAESCAFYQNEGTAPPMGYISKSQLTEIYGGVSLSYFGGANGTTQLDIYCDQSAKSLNIYDCIRINTQVPLYKCSMKSMYACPIVTPTSTPTLTPTLTPTLTPTPTLTPTPTPTPVTKNQKCLFNDQGLTFNTNGPITCDFKKSSLKLICSSNSVECEYDF
;
A
#
# COMPACT_ATOMS: atom_id res chain seq x y z
N MET A 1 23.79 -6.83 -16.53
CA MET A 1 24.09 -7.98 -15.65
C MET A 1 24.82 -7.45 -14.41
N ASN A 2 24.09 -7.03 -13.39
CA ASN A 2 24.70 -6.59 -12.13
C ASN A 2 24.93 -7.82 -11.27
N LYS A 3 26.19 -8.24 -11.13
CA LYS A 3 26.58 -9.39 -10.31
C LYS A 3 26.49 -8.99 -8.84
N LEU A 4 25.58 -9.63 -8.11
CA LEU A 4 25.56 -9.60 -6.65
C LEU A 4 26.80 -10.38 -6.16
N ILE A 5 27.77 -9.66 -5.60
CA ILE A 5 28.93 -10.25 -4.93
C ILE A 5 28.59 -10.35 -3.45
N VAL A 6 28.28 -11.57 -2.98
CA VAL A 6 28.13 -11.87 -1.55
C VAL A 6 29.46 -12.44 -1.07
N ILE A 7 30.23 -11.66 -0.32
CA ILE A 7 31.47 -12.12 0.33
C ILE A 7 31.11 -12.56 1.76
N PHE A 8 31.19 -13.86 2.04
CA PHE A 8 31.18 -14.38 3.39
C PHE A 8 32.58 -14.27 3.99
N LEU A 9 32.84 -13.20 4.75
CA LEU A 9 34.03 -13.05 5.57
C LEU A 9 33.69 -13.44 7.01
N THR A 10 34.10 -14.63 7.41
CA THR A 10 34.06 -15.08 8.80
C THR A 10 35.18 -14.41 9.58
N LEU A 11 34.91 -13.27 10.24
CA LEU A 11 35.81 -12.73 11.27
C LEU A 11 35.01 -11.86 12.27
N THR A 12 35.25 -12.09 13.55
CA THR A 12 34.54 -11.66 14.78
C THR A 12 34.55 -10.15 15.09
N SER A 13 34.45 -9.28 14.09
CA SER A 13 34.28 -7.83 14.29
C SER A 13 32.86 -7.42 13.91
N LEU A 14 32.24 -6.54 14.71
CA LEU A 14 30.97 -5.85 14.37
C LEU A 14 31.17 -5.06 13.07
N VAL A 15 30.99 -5.73 11.93
CA VAL A 15 30.91 -5.08 10.63
C VAL A 15 29.47 -4.62 10.49
N TYR A 16 29.25 -3.31 10.62
CA TYR A 16 28.07 -2.67 10.07
C TYR A 16 28.07 -2.94 8.56
N LEU A 17 27.31 -3.94 8.13
CA LEU A 17 27.01 -4.14 6.72
C LEU A 17 26.21 -2.92 6.26
N SER A 18 26.91 -1.95 5.68
CA SER A 18 26.26 -0.89 4.93
C SER A 18 25.78 -1.52 3.62
N PHE A 19 24.54 -2.02 3.65
CA PHE A 19 23.84 -2.37 2.44
C PHE A 19 23.78 -1.11 1.58
N GLY A 20 24.36 -1.18 0.37
CA GLY A 20 24.37 -0.05 -0.55
C GLY A 20 22.93 0.37 -0.87
N TYR A 21 22.66 1.67 -0.76
CA TYR A 21 21.42 2.26 -1.26
C TYR A 21 21.33 2.02 -2.77
N SER A 22 20.14 1.75 -3.28
CA SER A 22 19.91 1.62 -4.72
C SER A 22 18.87 2.63 -5.15
N ASP A 23 19.06 3.17 -6.34
CA ASP A 23 18.07 4.06 -6.95
C ASP A 23 16.80 3.26 -7.26
N ASN A 24 15.67 3.71 -6.71
CA ASN A 24 14.32 3.25 -7.07
C ASN A 24 14.10 1.73 -6.94
N VAL A 25 14.24 1.19 -5.72
CA VAL A 25 14.04 -0.25 -5.48
C VAL A 25 12.57 -0.60 -5.32
N CYS A 26 12.06 -1.40 -6.25
CA CYS A 26 10.64 -1.79 -6.29
C CYS A 26 10.38 -3.29 -6.28
N SER A 27 11.41 -4.09 -6.43
CA SER A 27 11.29 -5.53 -6.44
C SER A 27 12.46 -6.17 -5.71
N ILE A 28 12.20 -7.28 -5.03
CA ILE A 28 13.22 -8.07 -4.35
C ILE A 28 12.98 -9.56 -4.60
N SER A 29 14.05 -10.31 -4.84
CA SER A 29 14.01 -11.77 -4.84
C SER A 29 14.12 -12.26 -3.39
N THR A 30 13.05 -12.87 -2.90
CA THR A 30 12.99 -13.50 -1.58
C THR A 30 13.26 -14.99 -1.68
N TYR A 31 13.37 -15.69 -0.55
CA TYR A 31 13.42 -17.16 -0.54
C TYR A 31 12.15 -17.80 -1.14
N ASN A 32 11.00 -17.14 -1.00
CA ASN A 32 9.70 -17.65 -1.41
C ASN A 32 9.28 -17.24 -2.84
N GLY A 33 10.08 -16.41 -3.52
CA GLY A 33 9.78 -15.91 -4.87
C GLY A 33 10.09 -14.43 -5.05
N LEU A 34 9.69 -13.88 -6.20
CA LEU A 34 9.83 -12.45 -6.48
C LEU A 34 8.69 -11.67 -5.81
N VAL A 35 9.02 -10.60 -5.08
CA VAL A 35 8.05 -9.60 -4.64
C VAL A 35 8.24 -8.36 -5.50
N ASP A 36 7.15 -7.83 -6.08
CA ASP A 36 7.14 -6.64 -6.93
C ASP A 36 6.08 -5.65 -6.44
N LEU A 37 6.53 -4.50 -5.94
CA LEU A 37 5.71 -3.41 -5.44
C LEU A 37 5.39 -2.36 -6.51
N SER A 38 5.92 -2.48 -7.72
CA SER A 38 5.65 -1.54 -8.83
C SER A 38 4.15 -1.28 -9.08
N PRO A 39 3.25 -2.26 -8.96
CA PRO A 39 1.80 -2.02 -9.10
C PRO A 39 1.18 -1.10 -8.04
N LEU A 40 1.87 -0.88 -6.92
CA LEU A 40 1.45 0.05 -5.87
C LEU A 40 1.94 1.49 -6.13
N SER A 41 2.71 1.73 -7.19
CA SER A 41 3.17 3.07 -7.52
C SER A 41 2.03 3.91 -8.09
N LEU A 42 1.77 5.06 -7.47
CA LEU A 42 0.74 5.99 -7.92
C LEU A 42 1.29 6.91 -9.02
N PRO A 43 0.60 7.03 -10.16
CA PRO A 43 1.05 7.86 -11.28
C PRO A 43 0.97 9.36 -10.93
N ASN A 44 1.66 10.18 -11.73
CA ASN A 44 1.66 11.65 -11.63
C ASN A 44 2.03 12.20 -10.25
N GLY A 45 2.82 11.43 -9.49
CA GLY A 45 3.23 11.74 -8.14
C GLY A 45 2.07 11.87 -7.16
N GLY A 46 1.10 10.96 -7.28
CA GLY A 46 0.06 10.72 -6.27
C GLY A 46 0.64 10.29 -4.92
N TYR A 47 -0.22 10.08 -3.94
CA TYR A 47 0.22 9.72 -2.59
C TYR A 47 -0.81 8.87 -1.84
N TYR A 48 -0.28 8.00 -0.99
CA TYR A 48 -0.96 7.42 0.16
C TYR A 48 -0.77 8.31 1.38
N ALA A 49 -1.70 8.22 2.33
CA ALA A 49 -1.64 8.95 3.58
C ALA A 49 -1.82 8.01 4.78
N GLY A 50 -0.85 8.04 5.70
CA GLY A 50 -0.97 7.47 7.04
C GLY A 50 -1.21 8.57 8.05
N SER A 51 -2.19 8.41 8.95
CA SER A 51 -2.47 9.38 10.02
C SER A 51 -1.94 8.88 11.36
N PHE A 52 -1.38 9.78 12.16
CA PHE A 52 -0.72 9.46 13.42
C PHE A 52 -1.35 10.26 14.56
N PHE A 53 -1.60 9.57 15.66
CA PHE A 53 -1.98 10.20 16.93
C PHE A 53 -0.83 10.01 17.92
N ASP A 54 0.14 10.93 17.87
CA ASP A 54 1.18 11.02 18.90
C ASP A 54 0.70 12.02 19.97
N PRO A 55 0.51 11.60 21.24
CA PRO A 55 0.13 12.52 22.31
C PRO A 55 1.17 13.63 22.52
N THR A 56 2.45 13.41 22.16
CA THR A 56 3.53 14.38 22.29
C THR A 56 4.75 13.93 21.46
N PRO A 57 5.08 14.55 20.30
CA PRO A 57 4.67 15.86 19.81
C PRO A 57 3.81 15.78 18.53
N LYS A 58 2.61 16.37 18.61
CA LYS A 58 1.72 16.73 17.49
C LYS A 58 1.32 15.56 16.56
N SER A 59 0.02 15.33 16.41
CA SER A 59 -0.51 14.52 15.30
C SER A 59 0.05 15.02 13.97
N PHE A 60 0.51 14.08 13.15
CA PHE A 60 1.01 14.35 11.81
C PHE A 60 0.40 13.37 10.82
N SER A 61 0.48 13.71 9.54
CA SER A 61 0.13 12.82 8.43
C SER A 61 1.39 12.51 7.65
N LEU A 62 1.69 11.23 7.44
CA LEU A 62 2.75 10.82 6.52
C LEU A 62 2.14 10.70 5.13
N PHE A 63 2.62 11.52 4.20
CA PHE A 63 2.34 11.33 2.78
C PHE A 63 3.49 10.55 2.17
N PHE A 64 3.16 9.52 1.40
CA PHE A 64 4.18 8.73 0.71
C PHE A 64 3.65 8.16 -0.60
N ASN A 65 4.54 7.83 -1.51
CA ASN A 65 4.23 7.02 -2.67
C ASN A 65 5.13 5.78 -2.63
N ILE A 66 4.60 4.62 -3.01
CA ILE A 66 5.39 3.39 -3.08
C ILE A 66 6.11 3.44 -4.41
N CYS A 67 7.43 3.24 -4.44
CA CYS A 67 8.13 3.13 -5.72
C CYS A 67 8.01 4.36 -6.62
N GLY A 68 7.96 5.54 -6.02
CA GLY A 68 7.60 6.74 -6.73
C GLY A 68 7.75 7.97 -5.86
N TYR A 69 7.89 9.12 -6.50
CA TYR A 69 7.87 10.41 -5.80
C TYR A 69 6.44 10.84 -5.51
N THR A 70 6.28 11.72 -4.54
CA THR A 70 4.99 12.37 -4.23
C THR A 70 5.12 13.88 -4.42
N THR A 71 4.29 14.43 -5.31
CA THR A 71 4.23 15.88 -5.55
C THR A 71 3.72 16.63 -4.32
N ARG A 72 2.98 15.96 -3.44
CA ARG A 72 2.42 16.56 -2.24
C ARG A 72 3.51 17.09 -1.32
N CYS A 73 4.64 16.39 -1.23
CA CYS A 73 5.80 16.83 -0.46
C CYS A 73 6.46 18.09 -1.04
N ASN A 74 6.37 18.33 -2.35
CA ASN A 74 6.82 19.58 -2.96
C ASN A 74 5.85 20.72 -2.64
N THR A 75 4.55 20.49 -2.83
CA THR A 75 3.53 21.52 -2.64
C THR A 75 3.39 21.99 -1.19
N LEU A 76 3.52 21.07 -0.22
CA LEU A 76 3.37 21.37 1.21
C LEU A 76 4.72 21.57 1.91
N GLY A 77 5.83 21.11 1.36
CA GLY A 77 7.15 21.18 1.99
C GLY A 77 7.81 22.56 1.94
N GLY A 78 7.20 23.55 1.28
CA GLY A 78 7.84 24.84 1.03
C GLY A 78 9.12 24.73 0.18
N ASN A 79 9.33 23.58 -0.46
CA ASN A 79 10.52 23.32 -1.27
C ASN A 79 10.32 23.98 -2.64
N SER A 80 11.13 24.99 -2.94
CA SER A 80 11.11 25.70 -4.24
C SER A 80 11.70 24.89 -5.39
N GLY A 81 12.09 23.63 -5.16
CA GLY A 81 12.63 22.72 -6.17
C GLY A 81 11.84 21.41 -6.21
N SER A 82 11.79 20.78 -7.38
CA SER A 82 11.28 19.41 -7.54
C SER A 82 12.09 18.46 -6.67
N THR A 83 11.59 18.13 -5.47
CA THR A 83 12.21 17.09 -4.65
C THR A 83 11.73 15.75 -5.16
N ASN A 84 12.66 14.80 -5.33
CA ASN A 84 12.35 13.40 -5.59
C ASN A 84 11.99 12.68 -4.28
N ALA A 85 11.26 13.36 -3.41
CA ALA A 85 10.85 12.83 -2.11
C ALA A 85 9.76 11.78 -2.32
N GLU A 86 9.96 10.59 -1.76
CA GLU A 86 8.96 9.51 -1.76
C GLU A 86 8.06 9.59 -0.54
N SER A 87 8.49 10.34 0.48
CA SER A 87 7.68 10.55 1.68
C SER A 87 8.00 11.87 2.37
N CYS A 88 7.01 12.41 3.07
CA CYS A 88 7.12 13.58 3.92
C CYS A 88 6.12 13.49 5.08
N ALA A 89 6.49 14.09 6.21
CA ALA A 89 5.62 14.20 7.37
C ALA A 89 5.00 15.60 7.39
N PHE A 90 3.67 15.69 7.41
CA PHE A 90 2.93 16.94 7.48
C PHE A 90 2.40 17.19 8.89
N TYR A 91 2.83 18.31 9.46
CA TYR A 91 2.37 18.77 10.76
C TYR A 91 1.34 19.89 10.57
N GLN A 92 0.09 19.63 10.97
CA GLN A 92 -1.02 20.58 10.77
C GLN A 92 -0.72 21.98 11.32
N ASN A 93 0.01 22.06 12.43
CA ASN A 93 0.32 23.32 13.11
C ASN A 93 1.47 24.12 12.47
N GLU A 94 2.26 23.50 11.59
CA GLU A 94 3.44 24.13 10.98
C GLU A 94 3.21 24.46 9.50
N GLY A 95 2.22 23.81 8.87
CA GLY A 95 1.90 24.01 7.46
C GLY A 95 2.98 23.51 6.50
N THR A 96 4.04 22.87 7.02
CA THR A 96 5.15 22.32 6.24
C THR A 96 5.11 20.79 6.21
N ALA A 97 5.55 20.23 5.09
CA ALA A 97 5.75 18.79 4.91
C ALA A 97 7.21 18.48 4.56
N PRO A 98 8.14 18.53 5.53
CA PRO A 98 9.53 18.18 5.28
C PRO A 98 9.69 16.77 4.66
N PRO A 99 10.61 16.56 3.69
CA PRO A 99 10.93 15.24 3.15
C PRO A 99 11.55 14.30 4.20
N MET A 100 11.01 13.09 4.31
CA MET A 100 11.49 12.01 5.20
C MET A 100 12.33 10.96 4.48
N GLY A 101 12.33 10.97 3.14
CA GLY A 101 13.18 10.08 2.37
C GLY A 101 13.07 10.31 0.87
N TYR A 102 14.08 9.84 0.12
CA TYR A 102 14.23 10.08 -1.30
C TYR A 102 14.36 8.78 -2.09
N ILE A 103 13.90 8.80 -3.34
CA ILE A 103 13.89 7.64 -4.25
C ILE A 103 15.27 7.06 -4.53
N SER A 104 16.29 7.93 -4.57
CA SER A 104 17.68 7.55 -4.77
C SER A 104 18.31 6.89 -3.53
N LYS A 105 17.57 6.86 -2.42
CA LYS A 105 18.00 6.32 -1.14
C LYS A 105 16.90 5.42 -0.58
N SER A 106 16.38 4.55 -1.42
CA SER A 106 15.42 3.52 -1.03
C SER A 106 16.12 2.18 -0.79
N GLN A 107 15.53 1.38 0.10
CA GLN A 107 15.96 0.01 0.37
C GLN A 107 14.74 -0.86 0.57
N LEU A 108 14.70 -2.00 -0.10
CA LEU A 108 13.69 -3.03 0.11
C LEU A 108 14.35 -4.23 0.79
N THR A 109 13.75 -4.72 1.87
CA THR A 109 14.24 -5.90 2.61
C THR A 109 13.11 -6.89 2.85
N GLU A 110 13.43 -8.19 2.90
CA GLU A 110 12.47 -9.22 3.28
C GLU A 110 12.25 -9.19 4.80
N ILE A 111 10.99 -9.28 5.23
CA ILE A 111 10.60 -9.44 6.63
C ILE A 111 9.68 -10.65 6.78
N TYR A 112 9.44 -11.11 8.01
CA TYR A 112 8.53 -12.22 8.24
C TYR A 112 7.11 -11.87 7.75
N GLY A 113 6.64 -12.60 6.73
CA GLY A 113 5.32 -12.42 6.16
C GLY A 113 5.18 -11.24 5.19
N GLY A 114 6.28 -10.65 4.68
CA GLY A 114 6.21 -9.54 3.74
C GLY A 114 7.55 -8.88 3.41
N VAL A 115 7.51 -7.58 3.13
CA VAL A 115 8.70 -6.77 2.84
C VAL A 115 8.69 -5.46 3.61
N SER A 116 9.87 -4.89 3.89
CA SER A 116 10.02 -3.56 4.47
C SER A 116 10.70 -2.64 3.46
N LEU A 117 9.98 -1.61 3.04
CA LEU A 117 10.46 -0.56 2.13
C LEU A 117 10.86 0.66 2.96
N SER A 118 12.14 0.99 2.98
CA SER A 118 12.69 2.09 3.75
C SER A 118 13.22 3.20 2.83
N TYR A 119 12.89 4.45 3.17
CA TYR A 119 13.31 5.66 2.47
C TYR A 119 14.22 6.49 3.37
N PHE A 120 15.44 6.74 2.91
CA PHE A 120 16.48 7.40 3.68
C PHE A 120 16.85 8.77 3.10
N GLY A 121 17.70 9.48 3.86
CA GLY A 121 18.31 10.74 3.43
C GLY A 121 17.50 11.99 3.74
N GLY A 122 16.31 11.86 4.34
CA GLY A 122 15.56 12.98 4.90
C GLY A 122 16.30 13.60 6.09
N ALA A 123 16.33 14.93 6.16
CA ALA A 123 16.97 15.64 7.28
C ALA A 123 16.19 15.48 8.59
N ASN A 124 14.89 15.16 8.53
CA ASN A 124 14.02 15.11 9.71
C ASN A 124 13.53 13.69 10.05
N GLY A 125 14.08 12.67 9.38
CA GLY A 125 13.77 11.29 9.70
C GLY A 125 14.00 10.33 8.53
N THR A 126 13.60 9.09 8.78
CA THR A 126 13.53 7.99 7.82
C THR A 126 12.10 7.47 7.80
N THR A 127 11.58 7.12 6.63
CA THR A 127 10.31 6.42 6.49
C THR A 127 10.55 4.93 6.32
N GLN A 128 9.79 4.08 7.00
CA GLN A 128 9.79 2.64 6.86
C GLN A 128 8.35 2.14 6.67
N LEU A 129 8.13 1.38 5.60
CA LEU A 129 6.83 0.84 5.22
C LEU A 129 6.92 -0.70 5.28
N ASP A 130 6.37 -1.30 6.32
CA ASP A 130 6.25 -2.75 6.46
C ASP A 130 4.98 -3.21 5.75
N ILE A 131 5.14 -3.88 4.61
CA ILE A 131 4.05 -4.36 3.75
C ILE A 131 3.95 -5.86 3.90
N TYR A 132 2.93 -6.32 4.63
CA TYR A 132 2.65 -7.73 4.83
C TYR A 132 1.84 -8.29 3.65
N CYS A 133 2.18 -9.51 3.25
CA CYS A 133 1.41 -10.27 2.28
C CYS A 133 0.01 -10.55 2.83
N ASP A 134 -1.00 -10.15 2.07
CA ASP A 134 -2.39 -10.53 2.29
C ASP A 134 -3.03 -10.84 0.93
N GLN A 135 -3.21 -12.12 0.63
CA GLN A 135 -3.78 -12.57 -0.65
C GLN A 135 -5.24 -12.13 -0.84
N SER A 136 -5.94 -11.75 0.24
CA SER A 136 -7.32 -11.27 0.17
C SER A 136 -7.41 -9.75 -0.03
N ALA A 137 -6.30 -9.02 0.13
CA ALA A 137 -6.28 -7.58 0.00
C ALA A 137 -6.43 -7.17 -1.47
N LYS A 138 -7.56 -6.52 -1.79
CA LYS A 138 -7.83 -5.94 -3.12
C LYS A 138 -7.05 -4.63 -3.37
N SER A 139 -6.67 -3.94 -2.29
CA SER A 139 -5.97 -2.65 -2.31
C SER A 139 -4.98 -2.56 -1.17
N LEU A 140 -4.15 -1.52 -1.15
CA LEU A 140 -3.22 -1.25 -0.06
C LEU A 140 -3.98 -0.83 1.20
N ASN A 141 -3.94 -1.65 2.25
CA ASN A 141 -4.58 -1.35 3.53
C ASN A 141 -3.55 -0.89 4.55
N ILE A 142 -3.56 0.39 4.92
CA ILE A 142 -2.67 1.00 5.91
C ILE A 142 -3.40 1.02 7.25
N TYR A 143 -2.86 0.37 8.28
CA TYR A 143 -3.60 0.18 9.54
C TYR A 143 -2.85 0.58 10.80
N ASP A 144 -1.53 0.65 10.77
CA ASP A 144 -0.75 1.09 11.91
C ASP A 144 0.38 1.98 11.43
N CYS A 145 0.52 3.15 12.02
CA CYS A 145 1.67 3.99 11.76
C CYS A 145 2.13 4.64 13.06
N ILE A 146 3.43 4.51 13.34
CA ILE A 146 4.06 4.95 14.58
C ILE A 146 5.32 5.76 14.29
N ARG A 147 5.64 6.67 15.21
CA ARG A 147 6.92 7.37 15.24
C ARG A 147 7.79 6.74 16.32
N ILE A 148 8.96 6.28 15.96
CA ILE A 148 9.96 5.76 16.89
C ILE A 148 11.01 6.84 17.07
N ASN A 149 11.03 7.41 18.29
CA ASN A 149 11.95 8.47 18.65
C ASN A 149 13.34 7.88 18.93
N THR A 150 14.21 7.95 17.92
CA THR A 150 15.65 7.72 18.08
C THR A 150 16.41 9.01 17.82
N GLN A 151 17.74 8.99 17.77
CA GLN A 151 18.54 10.16 17.41
C GLN A 151 18.15 10.73 16.02
N VAL A 152 17.63 9.88 15.14
CA VAL A 152 16.94 10.25 13.89
C VAL A 152 15.51 9.67 13.95
N PRO A 153 14.44 10.47 13.84
CA PRO A 153 13.08 9.94 13.91
C PRO A 153 12.80 8.89 12.83
N LEU A 154 12.25 7.74 13.23
CA LEU A 154 11.82 6.70 12.31
C LEU A 154 10.29 6.71 12.24
N TYR A 155 9.75 6.93 11.05
CA TYR A 155 8.32 6.92 10.75
C TYR A 155 7.97 5.58 10.14
N LYS A 156 7.37 4.71 10.94
CA LYS A 156 7.04 3.36 10.54
C LYS A 156 5.56 3.24 10.25
N CYS A 157 5.18 2.70 9.09
CA CYS A 157 3.82 2.30 8.78
C CYS A 157 3.76 0.80 8.47
N SER A 158 2.77 0.11 9.01
CA SER A 158 2.40 -1.26 8.68
C SER A 158 1.16 -1.28 7.82
N MET A 159 1.23 -2.09 6.77
CA MET A 159 0.20 -2.19 5.74
C MET A 159 0.11 -3.61 5.22
N LYS A 160 -0.99 -3.91 4.54
CA LYS A 160 -1.25 -5.21 3.89
C LYS A 160 -1.52 -5.02 2.41
N SER A 161 -0.96 -5.91 1.60
CA SER A 161 -1.18 -5.92 0.15
C SER A 161 -0.95 -7.31 -0.44
N MET A 162 -1.70 -7.66 -1.49
CA MET A 162 -1.41 -8.84 -2.30
C MET A 162 -0.07 -8.72 -3.06
N TYR A 163 0.39 -7.51 -3.35
CA TYR A 163 1.65 -7.29 -4.08
C TYR A 163 2.90 -7.51 -3.23
N ALA A 164 2.74 -7.60 -1.90
CA ALA A 164 3.80 -8.04 -1.01
C ALA A 164 3.90 -9.57 -0.90
N CYS A 165 3.03 -10.30 -1.58
CA CYS A 165 3.10 -11.75 -1.64
C CYS A 165 4.14 -12.19 -2.69
N PRO A 166 4.97 -13.20 -2.39
CA PRO A 166 5.87 -13.78 -3.36
C PRO A 166 5.10 -14.33 -4.56
N ILE A 167 5.49 -13.92 -5.76
CA ILE A 167 5.02 -14.51 -7.00
C ILE A 167 5.72 -15.87 -7.13
N VAL A 168 4.97 -16.94 -6.87
CA VAL A 168 5.42 -18.29 -7.18
C VAL A 168 5.32 -18.48 -8.69
N THR A 169 6.46 -18.68 -9.35
CA THR A 169 6.47 -19.12 -10.75
C THR A 169 5.74 -20.47 -10.79
N PRO A 170 4.67 -20.62 -11.59
CA PRO A 170 3.96 -21.89 -11.66
C PRO A 170 4.95 -22.96 -12.12
N THR A 171 5.21 -23.93 -11.27
CA THR A 171 5.97 -25.11 -11.66
C THR A 171 5.19 -25.76 -12.80
N SER A 172 5.82 -25.92 -13.96
CA SER A 172 5.19 -26.57 -15.11
C SER A 172 4.64 -27.91 -14.65
N THR A 173 3.32 -28.00 -14.49
CA THR A 173 2.69 -29.25 -14.12
C THR A 173 2.91 -30.18 -15.30
N PRO A 174 3.49 -31.40 -15.10
CA PRO A 174 3.66 -32.32 -16.20
C PRO A 174 2.29 -32.55 -16.85
N THR A 175 2.18 -32.19 -18.11
CA THR A 175 0.95 -32.36 -18.88
C THR A 175 0.68 -33.86 -18.92
N LEU A 176 -0.33 -34.31 -18.17
CA LEU A 176 -0.77 -35.69 -18.28
C LEU A 176 -1.28 -35.88 -19.71
N THR A 177 -0.65 -36.79 -20.44
CA THR A 177 -1.08 -37.20 -21.77
C THR A 177 -2.54 -37.62 -21.69
N PRO A 178 -3.45 -37.07 -22.52
CA PRO A 178 -4.86 -37.37 -22.40
C PRO A 178 -5.10 -38.87 -22.62
N THR A 179 -5.54 -39.55 -21.56
CA THR A 179 -6.05 -40.92 -21.67
C THR A 179 -7.43 -40.83 -22.31
N LEU A 180 -7.62 -41.49 -23.46
CA LEU A 180 -8.89 -41.54 -24.17
C LEU A 180 -9.99 -42.02 -23.21
N THR A 181 -10.83 -41.09 -22.76
CA THR A 181 -11.95 -41.39 -21.87
C THR A 181 -13.14 -41.79 -22.73
N PRO A 182 -13.83 -42.91 -22.47
CA PRO A 182 -15.02 -43.30 -23.22
C PRO A 182 -16.09 -42.22 -23.09
N THR A 183 -16.61 -41.80 -24.24
CA THR A 183 -17.60 -40.74 -24.37
C THR A 183 -18.92 -41.22 -23.78
N LEU A 184 -19.32 -40.69 -22.62
CA LEU A 184 -20.66 -40.93 -22.08
C LEU A 184 -21.67 -40.07 -22.85
N THR A 185 -22.76 -40.72 -23.24
CA THR A 185 -23.89 -40.18 -23.99
C THR A 185 -24.54 -39.02 -23.22
N PRO A 186 -24.84 -37.88 -23.86
CA PRO A 186 -25.42 -36.73 -23.18
C PRO A 186 -26.80 -37.08 -22.61
N THR A 187 -26.96 -36.83 -21.31
CA THR A 187 -28.26 -36.89 -20.63
C THR A 187 -29.00 -35.57 -20.88
N PRO A 188 -30.30 -35.58 -21.22
CA PRO A 188 -31.04 -34.37 -21.53
C PRO A 188 -31.06 -33.41 -20.33
N THR A 189 -30.60 -32.18 -20.57
CA THR A 189 -30.49 -31.13 -19.57
C THR A 189 -31.84 -30.43 -19.42
N LEU A 190 -32.34 -30.34 -18.19
CA LEU A 190 -33.54 -29.57 -17.87
C LEU A 190 -33.25 -28.08 -17.99
N THR A 191 -34.12 -27.37 -18.71
CA THR A 191 -34.03 -25.94 -18.98
C THR A 191 -34.26 -25.16 -17.67
N PRO A 192 -33.32 -24.31 -17.21
CA PRO A 192 -33.53 -23.53 -16.00
C PRO A 192 -34.53 -22.40 -16.24
N THR A 193 -35.49 -22.29 -15.32
CA THR A 193 -36.52 -21.23 -15.25
C THR A 193 -35.88 -19.86 -14.98
N PRO A 194 -36.33 -18.77 -15.62
CA PRO A 194 -35.73 -17.45 -15.43
C PRO A 194 -35.93 -16.93 -14.00
N THR A 195 -34.82 -16.63 -13.33
CA THR A 195 -34.79 -15.96 -12.02
C THR A 195 -35.06 -14.46 -12.20
N PRO A 196 -35.94 -13.84 -11.38
CA PRO A 196 -36.25 -12.42 -11.50
C PRO A 196 -35.04 -11.53 -11.21
N THR A 197 -34.84 -10.53 -12.07
CA THR A 197 -33.74 -9.56 -11.99
C THR A 197 -34.02 -8.53 -10.87
N PRO A 198 -33.14 -8.37 -9.87
CA PRO A 198 -33.29 -7.30 -8.89
C PRO A 198 -33.02 -5.93 -9.52
N VAL A 199 -33.89 -4.96 -9.23
CA VAL A 199 -33.79 -3.58 -9.69
C VAL A 199 -32.91 -2.80 -8.70
N THR A 200 -31.63 -2.62 -9.03
CA THR A 200 -30.71 -1.78 -8.24
C THR A 200 -30.92 -0.31 -8.60
N LYS A 201 -31.36 0.50 -7.64
CA LYS A 201 -31.41 1.96 -7.80
C LYS A 201 -30.01 2.54 -7.56
N ASN A 202 -29.31 2.89 -8.64
CA ASN A 202 -28.02 3.57 -8.56
C ASN A 202 -28.20 5.00 -8.04
N GLN A 203 -27.87 5.25 -6.77
CA GLN A 203 -27.60 6.60 -6.28
C GLN A 203 -26.10 6.77 -6.09
N LYS A 204 -25.55 7.78 -6.76
CA LYS A 204 -24.11 8.04 -6.84
C LYS A 204 -23.71 9.03 -5.75
N CYS A 205 -22.79 8.64 -4.88
CA CYS A 205 -22.14 9.57 -3.94
C CYS A 205 -21.01 10.31 -4.67
N LEU A 206 -20.89 11.62 -4.46
CA LEU A 206 -19.81 12.45 -4.99
C LEU A 206 -18.93 12.92 -3.82
N PHE A 207 -17.62 12.70 -3.93
CA PHE A 207 -16.63 13.28 -3.02
C PHE A 207 -16.09 14.58 -3.62
N ASN A 208 -15.99 15.63 -2.81
CA ASN A 208 -15.19 16.80 -3.14
C ASN A 208 -14.19 17.09 -2.01
N ASP A 209 -13.22 17.97 -2.28
CA ASP A 209 -12.11 18.32 -1.39
C ASP A 209 -12.53 18.99 -0.06
N GLN A 210 -13.84 19.16 0.16
CA GLN A 210 -14.44 19.77 1.36
C GLN A 210 -15.19 18.74 2.24
N GLY A 211 -15.24 17.47 1.84
CA GLY A 211 -15.91 16.39 2.57
C GLY A 211 -17.11 15.76 1.84
N LEU A 212 -17.72 14.76 2.48
CA LEU A 212 -18.91 14.06 1.98
C LEU A 212 -20.12 15.00 1.96
N THR A 213 -20.66 15.28 0.79
CA THR A 213 -21.92 16.06 0.64
C THR A 213 -23.01 15.16 0.05
N PHE A 214 -24.11 15.01 0.77
CA PHE A 214 -25.29 14.25 0.32
C PHE A 214 -26.32 15.23 -0.25
N ASN A 215 -26.78 15.00 -1.48
CA ASN A 215 -27.89 15.75 -2.06
C ASN A 215 -29.22 15.10 -1.66
N THR A 216 -29.57 15.20 -0.38
CA THR A 216 -30.84 14.69 0.15
C THR A 216 -31.48 15.73 1.05
N ASN A 217 -32.79 15.94 0.89
CA ASN A 217 -33.60 16.90 1.67
C ASN A 217 -33.87 16.43 3.12
N GLY A 218 -32.94 15.70 3.75
CA GLY A 218 -33.10 15.18 5.11
C GLY A 218 -31.76 14.94 5.81
N PRO A 219 -31.77 14.90 7.16
CA PRO A 219 -30.57 14.64 7.95
C PRO A 219 -30.12 13.18 7.78
N ILE A 220 -28.87 12.99 7.34
CA ILE A 220 -28.22 11.67 7.31
C ILE A 220 -27.21 11.62 8.45
N THR A 221 -27.30 10.56 9.25
CA THR A 221 -26.26 10.21 10.24
C THR A 221 -25.39 9.11 9.64
N CYS A 222 -24.08 9.32 9.59
CA CYS A 222 -23.14 8.31 9.13
C CYS A 222 -22.22 7.90 10.28
N ASP A 223 -22.13 6.59 10.52
CA ASP A 223 -21.21 6.00 11.48
C ASP A 223 -20.04 5.34 10.74
N PHE A 224 -18.82 5.72 11.11
CA PHE A 224 -17.61 5.08 10.60
C PHE A 224 -17.26 3.87 11.46
N LYS A 225 -17.44 2.66 10.90
CA LYS A 225 -16.95 1.44 11.55
C LYS A 225 -15.50 1.19 11.17
N LYS A 226 -14.59 1.59 12.05
CA LYS A 226 -13.13 1.38 11.92
C LYS A 226 -12.75 -0.08 11.68
N SER A 227 -13.48 -1.03 12.25
CA SER A 227 -13.20 -2.47 12.12
C SER A 227 -13.47 -3.04 10.73
N SER A 228 -14.23 -2.36 9.88
CA SER A 228 -14.61 -2.83 8.55
C SER A 228 -14.25 -1.87 7.43
N LEU A 229 -13.59 -0.73 7.73
CA LEU A 229 -13.36 0.38 6.79
C LEU A 229 -14.62 0.76 5.99
N LYS A 230 -15.80 0.55 6.61
CA LYS A 230 -17.11 0.76 5.98
C LYS A 230 -17.76 1.97 6.62
N LEU A 231 -18.10 2.96 5.81
CA LEU A 231 -18.96 4.06 6.23
C LEU A 231 -20.41 3.60 6.06
N ILE A 232 -21.14 3.47 7.17
CA ILE A 232 -22.55 3.07 7.13
C ILE A 232 -23.37 4.33 7.37
N CYS A 233 -24.08 4.78 6.34
CA CYS A 233 -25.00 5.91 6.45
C CYS A 233 -26.42 5.38 6.64
N SER A 234 -27.06 5.73 7.75
CA SER A 234 -28.42 5.32 8.06
C SER A 234 -29.40 6.41 7.60
N SER A 235 -29.81 6.32 6.34
CA SER A 235 -31.09 6.90 5.90
C SER A 235 -31.75 5.95 4.90
N ASN A 236 -33.01 5.58 5.19
CA ASN A 236 -33.95 4.81 4.37
C ASN A 236 -33.36 4.05 3.17
N SER A 237 -32.58 2.99 3.47
CA SER A 237 -32.22 1.93 2.52
C SER A 237 -31.15 2.27 1.48
N VAL A 238 -30.16 3.10 1.81
CA VAL A 238 -28.97 3.28 0.95
C VAL A 238 -27.74 2.68 1.62
N GLU A 239 -27.25 1.55 1.10
CA GLU A 239 -25.88 1.10 1.36
C GLU A 239 -24.96 1.75 0.33
N CYS A 240 -24.08 2.63 0.80
CA CYS A 240 -22.97 3.10 -0.02
C CYS A 240 -21.83 2.09 0.10
N GLU A 241 -21.59 1.32 -0.95
CA GLU A 241 -20.39 0.50 -1.07
C GLU A 241 -19.29 1.36 -1.70
N TYR A 242 -18.14 1.44 -1.03
CA TYR A 242 -16.94 2.03 -1.63
C TYR A 242 -16.37 1.01 -2.61
N ASP A 243 -16.33 1.37 -3.89
CA ASP A 243 -15.45 0.72 -4.86
C ASP A 243 -14.20 1.61 -4.97
N PHE A 244 -13.03 1.04 -4.69
CA PHE A 244 -11.72 1.71 -4.83
C PHE A 244 -11.27 1.68 -6.29
#